data_AF-A0A8B9UNX0-F1
#
_entry.id   AF-A0A8B9UNX0-F1
#
_cell.length_a   1.000
_cell.length_b   1.000
_cell.length_c   1.000
_cell.angle_alpha   90.00
_cell.angle_beta   90.00
_cell.angle_gamma   90.00
#
_symmetry.space_group_name_H-M   'P 1'
#
loop_
_entity.id
_entity.type
_entity.pdbx_description
1 polymer ?
#
loop_
_entity_poly.entity_id
_entity_poly.type
_entity_poly.pdbx_seq_one_letter_code
_entity_poly.pdbx_strand_id
1 'polypeptide(L)'
;GIDLVSQKILSHGVTSFCPTLVTSPPSVYHQVLPQINVRNGGAHGAGILGAHLEGPFISKEKKGAHPEHCIRTFEAGAFQDLLATYGSLDCVRIVTLAPEIKRSSEVIRELTKRGICVSLGHSVANLSQAEEAVQHGATFITHLFNAMLPFHHRDPGIVGLLTSDKIPAGRRVFYGMISDGIHTNPAALRIAHRAHPSGKPYQAHAVSPAW
;
A
#
# COMPACT_ATOMS: atom_id res chain seq x y z
N GLY A 1 1.17 -10.62 -19.69
CA GLY A 1 0.76 -11.17 -18.39
C GLY A 1 1.87 -11.04 -17.36
N ILE A 2 1.66 -11.54 -16.15
CA ILE A 2 2.61 -11.40 -15.03
C ILE A 2 4.00 -12.00 -15.33
N ASP A 3 4.09 -13.07 -16.12
CA ASP A 3 5.36 -13.70 -16.51
C ASP A 3 6.23 -12.77 -17.36
N LEU A 4 5.63 -12.01 -18.27
CA LEU A 4 6.34 -11.03 -19.10
C LEU A 4 6.92 -9.91 -18.23
N VAL A 5 6.19 -9.47 -17.21
CA VAL A 5 6.66 -8.47 -16.24
C VAL A 5 7.83 -9.04 -15.45
N SER A 6 7.66 -10.24 -14.87
CA SER A 6 8.70 -10.95 -14.11
C SER A 6 10.01 -11.08 -14.88
N GLN A 7 9.96 -11.36 -16.19
CA GLN A 7 11.14 -11.42 -17.06
C GLN A 7 11.76 -10.04 -17.30
N LYS A 8 10.97 -9.04 -17.69
CA LYS A 8 11.49 -7.73 -18.09
C LYS A 8 12.08 -6.92 -16.93
N ILE A 9 11.54 -7.04 -15.72
CA ILE A 9 12.03 -6.23 -14.59
C ILE A 9 13.41 -6.68 -14.09
N LEU A 10 13.86 -7.89 -14.45
CA LEU A 10 15.24 -8.32 -14.18
C LEU A 10 16.27 -7.40 -14.83
N SER A 11 16.00 -6.87 -16.03
CA SER A 11 16.92 -5.92 -16.69
C SER A 11 17.05 -4.59 -15.95
N HIS A 12 16.19 -4.35 -14.96
CA HIS A 12 16.19 -3.17 -14.09
C HIS A 12 16.71 -3.51 -12.67
N GLY A 13 17.29 -4.69 -12.47
CA GLY A 13 17.84 -5.13 -11.19
C GLY A 13 16.79 -5.59 -10.17
N VAL A 14 15.51 -5.68 -10.55
CA VAL A 14 14.45 -6.15 -9.66
C VAL A 14 14.40 -7.68 -9.67
N THR A 15 14.81 -8.30 -8.57
CA THR A 15 14.87 -9.76 -8.42
C THR A 15 13.61 -10.36 -7.82
N SER A 16 12.74 -9.55 -7.22
CA SER A 16 11.45 -9.96 -6.67
C SER A 16 10.49 -8.78 -6.60
N PHE A 17 9.19 -9.05 -6.75
CA PHE A 17 8.15 -8.01 -6.71
C PHE A 17 6.82 -8.56 -6.22
N CYS A 18 5.93 -7.64 -5.83
CA CYS A 18 4.53 -7.92 -5.62
C CYS A 18 3.74 -7.32 -6.79
N PRO A 19 3.10 -8.10 -7.68
CA PRO A 19 2.16 -7.54 -8.65
C PRO A 19 1.08 -6.73 -7.93
N THR A 20 0.92 -5.46 -8.31
CA THR A 20 -0.06 -4.57 -7.72
C THR A 20 -1.35 -4.54 -8.54
N LEU A 21 -2.48 -4.79 -7.88
CA LEU A 21 -3.80 -4.54 -8.44
C LEU A 21 -4.34 -3.26 -7.81
N VAL A 22 -4.66 -2.28 -8.65
CA VAL A 22 -5.33 -1.04 -8.21
C VAL A 22 -6.83 -1.24 -8.09
N THR A 23 -7.53 -0.30 -7.42
CA THR A 23 -8.99 -0.23 -7.32
C THR A 23 -9.68 -0.68 -8.61
N SER A 24 -10.33 -1.84 -8.52
CA SER A 24 -11.05 -2.50 -9.62
C SER A 24 -12.40 -3.05 -9.13
N PRO A 25 -13.32 -3.44 -10.03
CA PRO A 25 -14.52 -4.17 -9.65
C PRO A 25 -14.18 -5.52 -8.98
N PRO A 26 -15.02 -6.05 -8.07
CA PRO A 26 -14.80 -7.35 -7.40
C PRO A 26 -14.50 -8.50 -8.36
N SER A 27 -15.18 -8.53 -9.51
CA SER A 27 -14.97 -9.55 -10.55
C SER A 27 -13.52 -9.62 -11.05
N VAL A 28 -12.82 -8.49 -11.10
CA VAL A 28 -11.41 -8.44 -11.52
C VAL A 28 -10.52 -9.09 -10.48
N TYR A 29 -10.72 -8.80 -9.19
CA TYR A 29 -9.95 -9.45 -8.12
C TYR A 29 -10.20 -10.96 -8.11
N HIS A 30 -11.46 -11.38 -8.20
CA HIS A 30 -11.85 -12.79 -8.21
C HIS A 30 -11.27 -13.54 -9.41
N GLN A 31 -11.11 -12.86 -10.55
CA GLN A 31 -10.48 -13.44 -11.73
C GLN A 31 -8.96 -13.50 -11.61
N VAL A 32 -8.31 -12.44 -11.12
CA VAL A 32 -6.85 -12.27 -11.20
C VAL A 32 -6.12 -12.90 -10.03
N LEU A 33 -6.61 -12.77 -8.79
CA LEU A 33 -5.90 -13.26 -7.60
C LEU A 33 -5.62 -14.78 -7.63
N PRO A 34 -6.57 -15.65 -8.06
CA PRO A 34 -6.29 -17.08 -8.18
C PRO A 34 -5.21 -17.44 -9.21
N GLN A 35 -4.88 -16.53 -10.13
CA GLN A 35 -3.84 -16.74 -11.15
C GLN A 35 -2.44 -16.32 -10.65
N ILE A 36 -2.33 -15.66 -9.50
CA ILE A 36 -1.05 -15.21 -8.94
C ILE A 36 -0.42 -16.34 -8.14
N ASN A 37 0.55 -17.00 -8.77
CA ASN A 37 1.36 -18.05 -8.15
C ASN A 37 2.60 -17.44 -7.48
N VAL A 38 2.62 -17.46 -6.14
CA VAL A 38 3.81 -17.08 -5.35
C VAL A 38 4.94 -18.05 -5.68
N ARG A 39 6.09 -17.52 -6.10
CA ARG A 39 7.24 -18.33 -6.52
C ARG A 39 8.54 -17.56 -6.39
N ASN A 40 9.61 -18.28 -6.09
CA ASN A 40 10.96 -17.71 -6.05
C ASN A 40 11.40 -17.23 -7.44
N GLY A 41 12.29 -16.24 -7.45
CA GLY A 41 12.93 -15.79 -8.68
C GLY A 41 14.02 -16.76 -9.15
N GLY A 42 14.52 -16.54 -10.36
CA GLY A 42 15.62 -17.31 -10.93
C GLY A 42 16.06 -16.77 -12.29
N ALA A 43 16.78 -17.60 -13.04
CA ALA A 43 17.34 -17.23 -14.35
C ALA A 43 16.28 -16.79 -15.38
N HIS A 44 15.01 -17.12 -15.16
CA HIS A 44 13.92 -16.90 -16.12
C HIS A 44 12.88 -15.89 -15.64
N GLY A 45 13.10 -15.21 -14.50
CA GLY A 45 12.18 -14.19 -14.01
C GLY A 45 12.41 -13.81 -12.55
N ALA A 46 12.02 -12.57 -12.20
CA ALA A 46 11.93 -12.10 -10.84
C ALA A 46 10.89 -12.90 -10.03
N GLY A 47 11.16 -13.09 -8.74
CA GLY A 47 10.25 -13.77 -7.82
C GLY A 47 8.94 -13.01 -7.65
N ILE A 48 7.84 -13.74 -7.50
CA ILE A 48 6.53 -13.20 -7.18
C ILE A 48 6.31 -13.47 -5.69
N LEU A 49 6.39 -12.42 -4.87
CA LEU A 49 6.27 -12.54 -3.41
C LEU A 49 4.79 -12.67 -2.96
N GLY A 50 3.87 -12.25 -3.83
CA GLY A 50 2.43 -12.26 -3.65
C GLY A 50 1.81 -10.94 -4.13
N ALA A 51 0.50 -10.81 -4.02
CA ALA A 51 -0.21 -9.63 -4.52
C ALA A 51 -0.14 -8.45 -3.56
N HIS A 52 -0.07 -7.25 -4.14
CA HIS A 52 -0.36 -5.99 -3.46
C HIS A 52 -1.71 -5.47 -3.94
N LEU A 53 -2.67 -5.28 -3.03
CA LEU A 53 -3.97 -4.70 -3.33
C LEU A 53 -3.96 -3.23 -2.93
N GLU A 54 -3.95 -2.33 -3.92
CA GLU A 54 -3.96 -0.90 -3.71
C GLU A 54 -5.39 -0.35 -3.89
N GLY A 55 -6.15 -0.29 -2.80
CA GLY A 55 -7.60 -0.09 -2.83
C GLY A 55 -8.39 -1.39 -3.08
N PRO A 56 -9.74 -1.34 -3.07
CA PRO A 56 -10.56 -0.16 -3.31
C PRO A 56 -11.03 0.58 -2.05
N PHE A 57 -10.59 0.17 -0.85
CA PHE A 57 -10.94 0.80 0.42
C PHE A 57 -10.06 2.03 0.70
N ILE A 58 -10.21 3.04 -0.15
CA ILE A 58 -9.42 4.28 -0.14
C ILE A 58 -10.31 5.52 -0.16
N SER A 59 -9.76 6.69 0.17
CA SER A 59 -10.49 7.96 0.13
C SER A 59 -10.77 8.40 -1.30
N LYS A 60 -12.02 8.79 -1.56
CA LYS A 60 -12.41 9.41 -2.84
C LYS A 60 -11.68 10.73 -3.08
N GLU A 61 -11.44 11.51 -2.03
CA GLU A 61 -10.73 12.79 -2.10
C GLU A 61 -9.26 12.63 -2.49
N LYS A 62 -8.69 11.45 -2.23
CA LYS A 62 -7.32 11.09 -2.59
C LYS A 62 -7.27 9.90 -3.54
N LYS A 63 -8.27 9.76 -4.41
CA LYS A 63 -8.33 8.67 -5.39
C LYS A 63 -7.15 8.64 -6.36
N GLY A 64 -6.57 9.79 -6.71
CA GLY A 64 -5.55 9.87 -7.77
C GLY A 64 -6.06 9.25 -9.07
N ALA A 65 -5.32 8.27 -9.58
CA ALA A 65 -5.65 7.52 -10.80
C ALA A 65 -6.70 6.40 -10.60
N HIS A 66 -7.16 6.15 -9.37
CA HIS A 66 -8.11 5.07 -9.09
C HIS A 66 -9.52 5.42 -9.61
N PRO A 67 -10.22 4.48 -10.27
CA PRO A 67 -11.57 4.70 -10.77
C PRO A 67 -12.56 4.88 -9.63
N GLU A 68 -13.12 6.08 -9.52
CA GLU A 68 -13.96 6.48 -8.37
C GLU A 68 -15.18 5.58 -8.16
N HIS A 69 -15.81 5.13 -9.26
CA HIS A 69 -16.98 4.26 -9.22
C HIS A 69 -16.68 2.85 -8.68
N CYS A 70 -15.40 2.47 -8.58
CA CYS A 70 -14.97 1.20 -7.97
C CYS A 70 -14.55 1.36 -6.50
N ILE A 71 -14.43 2.59 -5.98
CA ILE A 71 -14.06 2.83 -4.57
C ILE A 71 -15.18 2.34 -3.65
N ARG A 72 -14.80 1.62 -2.59
CA ARG A 72 -15.72 0.97 -1.65
C ARG A 72 -15.45 1.43 -0.22
N THR A 73 -16.46 1.28 0.62
CA THR A 73 -16.39 1.44 2.09
C THR A 73 -16.77 0.12 2.76
N PHE A 74 -16.66 0.07 4.08
CA PHE A 74 -17.18 -1.00 4.92
C PHE A 74 -18.61 -0.66 5.37
N GLU A 75 -19.52 -1.63 5.34
CA GLU A 75 -20.92 -1.49 5.71
C GLU A 75 -21.22 -2.22 7.03
N ALA A 76 -21.60 -3.51 6.96
CA ALA A 76 -22.13 -4.28 8.11
C ALA A 76 -21.12 -5.26 8.71
N GLY A 77 -20.13 -5.75 7.95
CA GLY A 77 -19.04 -6.58 8.47
C GLY A 77 -17.75 -6.25 7.74
N ALA A 78 -16.91 -5.38 8.30
CA ALA A 78 -15.81 -4.76 7.55
C ALA A 78 -14.86 -5.78 6.90
N PHE A 79 -14.56 -6.88 7.62
CA PHE A 79 -13.73 -7.95 7.06
C PHE A 79 -14.49 -8.83 6.04
N GLN A 80 -15.78 -9.06 6.24
CA GLN A 80 -16.64 -9.75 5.26
C GLN A 80 -16.78 -8.94 3.98
N ASP A 81 -16.93 -7.61 4.07
CA ASP A 81 -16.97 -6.70 2.92
C ASP A 81 -15.66 -6.74 2.13
N LEU A 82 -14.54 -6.84 2.86
CA LEU A 82 -13.21 -7.03 2.27
C LEU A 82 -13.12 -8.37 1.52
N LEU A 83 -13.54 -9.47 2.15
CA LEU A 83 -13.54 -10.81 1.51
C LEU A 83 -14.52 -10.88 0.33
N ALA A 84 -15.68 -10.25 0.41
CA ALA A 84 -16.62 -10.16 -0.70
C ALA A 84 -16.01 -9.39 -1.88
N THR A 85 -15.19 -8.38 -1.60
CA THR A 85 -14.52 -7.57 -2.62
C THR A 85 -13.36 -8.30 -3.27
N TYR A 86 -12.43 -8.87 -2.49
CA TYR A 86 -11.21 -9.48 -3.02
C TYR A 86 -11.34 -10.97 -3.32
N GLY A 87 -12.23 -11.69 -2.64
CA GLY A 87 -12.26 -13.15 -2.65
C GLY A 87 -11.20 -13.73 -1.71
N SER A 88 -10.51 -14.80 -2.15
CA SER A 88 -9.41 -15.38 -1.36
C SER A 88 -8.24 -14.40 -1.21
N LEU A 89 -7.61 -14.42 -0.04
CA LEU A 89 -6.42 -13.62 0.27
C LEU A 89 -5.13 -14.46 0.29
N ASP A 90 -5.16 -15.72 -0.14
CA ASP A 90 -4.04 -16.66 0.03
C ASP A 90 -2.72 -16.17 -0.60
N CYS A 91 -2.80 -15.48 -1.74
CA CYS A 91 -1.63 -14.92 -2.42
C CYS A 91 -1.33 -13.46 -2.00
N VAL A 92 -2.16 -12.83 -1.16
CA VAL A 92 -2.06 -11.41 -0.83
C VAL A 92 -1.02 -11.18 0.26
N ARG A 93 -0.13 -10.19 0.06
CA ARG A 93 0.91 -9.81 1.02
C ARG A 93 0.84 -8.38 1.49
N ILE A 94 0.29 -7.48 0.68
CA ILE A 94 0.17 -6.06 1.02
C ILE A 94 -1.24 -5.60 0.67
N VAL A 95 -1.86 -4.84 1.56
CA VAL A 95 -3.13 -4.14 1.30
C VAL A 95 -2.96 -2.67 1.65
N THR A 96 -3.14 -1.78 0.68
CA THR A 96 -3.23 -0.34 0.92
C THR A 96 -4.68 0.06 1.14
N LEU A 97 -4.94 0.74 2.25
CA LEU A 97 -6.25 1.29 2.59
C LEU A 97 -6.13 2.66 3.24
N ALA A 98 -7.24 3.40 3.25
CA ALA A 98 -7.36 4.68 3.94
C ALA A 98 -7.88 4.48 5.38
N PRO A 99 -7.09 4.81 6.42
CA PRO A 99 -7.45 4.50 7.81
C PRO A 99 -8.62 5.31 8.36
N GLU A 100 -8.95 6.46 7.78
CA GLU A 100 -10.10 7.28 8.17
C GLU A 100 -11.46 6.68 7.77
N ILE A 101 -11.47 5.66 6.88
CA ILE A 101 -12.71 4.97 6.52
C ILE A 101 -13.27 4.27 7.76
N LYS A 102 -14.54 4.51 8.05
CA LYS A 102 -15.24 3.92 9.19
C LYS A 102 -15.04 2.39 9.19
N ARG A 103 -14.63 1.82 10.32
CA ARG A 103 -14.36 0.38 10.54
C ARG A 103 -13.06 -0.17 9.93
N SER A 104 -12.21 0.67 9.34
CA SER A 104 -10.88 0.27 8.86
C SER A 104 -10.07 -0.47 9.94
N SER A 105 -10.15 -0.06 11.20
CA SER A 105 -9.43 -0.68 12.31
C SER A 105 -9.75 -2.16 12.53
N GLU A 106 -10.98 -2.60 12.27
CA GLU A 106 -11.36 -4.02 12.29
C GLU A 106 -10.59 -4.80 11.23
N VAL A 107 -10.53 -4.24 10.01
CA VAL A 107 -9.84 -4.84 8.87
C VAL A 107 -8.33 -4.86 9.07
N ILE A 108 -7.75 -3.76 9.57
CA ILE A 108 -6.31 -3.68 9.85
C ILE A 108 -5.88 -4.81 10.80
N ARG A 109 -6.64 -5.02 11.88
CA ARG A 109 -6.37 -6.09 12.85
C ARG A 109 -6.46 -7.47 12.21
N GLU A 110 -7.50 -7.74 11.43
CA GLU A 110 -7.71 -9.04 10.79
C GLU A 110 -6.67 -9.37 9.71
N LEU A 111 -6.27 -8.40 8.90
CA LEU A 111 -5.18 -8.56 7.92
C LEU A 111 -3.83 -8.80 8.62
N THR A 112 -3.54 -8.04 9.68
CA THR A 112 -2.29 -8.17 10.45
C THR A 112 -2.20 -9.55 11.12
N LYS A 113 -3.28 -10.05 11.72
CA LYS A 113 -3.34 -11.42 12.29
C LYS A 113 -3.02 -12.51 11.26
N ARG A 114 -3.29 -12.26 9.98
CA ARG A 114 -3.01 -13.16 8.86
C ARG A 114 -1.61 -12.97 8.26
N GLY A 115 -0.78 -12.10 8.85
CA GLY A 115 0.56 -11.79 8.34
C GLY A 115 0.55 -10.96 7.07
N ILE A 116 -0.56 -10.30 6.73
CA ILE A 116 -0.65 -9.38 5.59
C ILE A 116 -0.20 -7.99 6.04
N CYS A 117 0.73 -7.40 5.31
CA CYS A 117 1.19 -6.05 5.57
C CYS A 117 0.09 -5.04 5.21
N VAL A 118 -0.34 -4.25 6.20
CA VAL A 118 -1.29 -3.17 5.95
C VAL A 118 -0.54 -1.86 5.73
N SER A 119 -0.82 -1.26 4.58
CA SER A 119 -0.26 0.02 4.17
C SER A 119 -1.30 1.13 4.20
N LEU A 120 -0.89 2.32 4.65
CA LEU A 120 -1.70 3.53 4.64
C LEU A 120 -1.41 4.32 3.37
N GLY A 121 -2.44 4.70 2.62
CA GLY A 121 -2.30 5.46 1.39
C GLY A 121 -3.66 5.88 0.83
N HIS A 122 -3.67 6.80 -0.13
CA HIS A 122 -4.90 7.34 -0.73
C HIS A 122 -5.90 7.81 0.31
N SER A 123 -5.43 8.66 1.23
CA SER A 123 -6.10 8.93 2.50
C SER A 123 -6.06 10.40 2.88
N VAL A 124 -7.15 10.86 3.48
CA VAL A 124 -7.25 12.18 4.13
C VAL A 124 -7.07 12.10 5.65
N ALA A 125 -6.47 11.03 6.17
CA ALA A 125 -6.31 10.84 7.60
C ALA A 125 -5.38 11.88 8.24
N ASN A 126 -5.82 12.40 9.38
CA ASN A 126 -4.97 13.17 10.28
C ASN A 126 -3.94 12.26 10.98
N LEU A 127 -2.98 12.86 11.69
CA LEU A 127 -1.96 12.10 12.41
C LEU A 127 -2.58 11.12 13.43
N SER A 128 -3.61 11.54 14.18
CA SER A 128 -4.22 10.70 15.22
C SER A 128 -4.82 9.41 14.65
N GLN A 129 -5.51 9.51 13.51
CA GLN A 129 -6.08 8.35 12.80
C GLN A 129 -4.98 7.45 12.22
N ALA A 130 -3.91 8.04 11.71
CA ALA A 130 -2.77 7.30 11.20
C ALA A 130 -2.04 6.54 12.33
N GLU A 131 -1.88 7.16 13.51
CA GLU A 131 -1.30 6.55 14.70
C GLU A 131 -2.17 5.40 15.22
N GLU A 132 -3.50 5.58 15.29
CA GLU A 132 -4.45 4.52 15.65
C GLU A 132 -4.36 3.32 14.69
N ALA A 133 -4.25 3.58 13.39
CA ALA A 133 -4.07 2.53 12.39
C ALA A 133 -2.77 1.74 12.62
N VAL A 134 -1.67 2.43 12.97
CA VAL A 134 -0.43 1.76 13.38
C VAL A 134 -0.65 0.97 14.66
N GLN A 135 -1.31 1.51 15.69
CA GLN A 135 -1.60 0.76 16.92
C GLN A 135 -2.33 -0.56 16.62
N HIS A 136 -3.23 -0.56 15.64
CA HIS A 136 -3.96 -1.74 15.18
C HIS A 136 -3.20 -2.70 14.26
N GLY A 137 -2.01 -2.35 13.78
CA GLY A 137 -1.12 -3.26 13.08
C GLY A 137 -0.58 -2.75 11.74
N ALA A 138 -1.00 -1.58 11.26
CA ALA A 138 -0.44 -1.00 10.04
C ALA A 138 1.07 -0.73 10.21
N THR A 139 1.84 -1.04 9.17
CA THR A 139 3.32 -1.01 9.22
C THR A 139 3.95 -0.39 7.99
N PHE A 140 3.16 0.13 7.05
CA PHE A 140 3.68 0.66 5.80
C PHE A 140 2.94 1.92 5.33
N ILE A 141 3.60 2.82 4.62
CA ILE A 141 2.98 3.97 3.93
C ILE A 141 3.21 3.78 2.42
N THR A 142 2.14 3.77 1.64
CA THR A 142 2.23 3.66 0.18
C THR A 142 2.68 5.00 -0.39
N HIS A 143 3.67 5.00 -1.29
CA HIS A 143 4.20 6.15 -2.05
C HIS A 143 4.14 7.50 -1.32
N LEU A 144 4.79 7.58 -0.16
CA LEU A 144 4.87 8.75 0.74
C LEU A 144 4.85 10.09 -0.02
N PHE A 145 4.02 11.02 0.47
CA PHE A 145 3.63 12.32 -0.11
C PHE A 145 2.55 12.28 -1.20
N ASN A 146 2.40 11.19 -1.94
CA ASN A 146 1.42 11.08 -3.02
C ASN A 146 0.05 10.66 -2.48
N ALA A 147 -1.02 11.22 -3.02
CA ALA A 147 -2.39 10.89 -2.64
C ALA A 147 -2.64 10.88 -1.11
N MET A 148 -2.08 11.84 -0.39
CA MET A 148 -2.33 12.07 1.04
C MET A 148 -2.53 13.55 1.33
N LEU A 149 -2.93 13.91 2.56
CA LEU A 149 -2.90 15.31 2.97
C LEU A 149 -1.47 15.86 2.90
N PRO A 150 -1.28 17.11 2.41
CA PRO A 150 0.00 17.78 2.53
C PRO A 150 0.41 17.92 3.99
N PHE A 151 1.71 17.91 4.25
CA PHE A 151 2.22 18.20 5.59
C PHE A 151 1.77 19.60 6.05
N HIS A 152 1.21 19.68 7.26
CA HIS A 152 0.91 20.93 7.92
C HIS A 152 1.46 20.90 9.36
N HIS A 153 2.04 22.01 9.84
CA HIS A 153 2.75 22.02 11.12
C HIS A 153 1.87 21.69 12.36
N ARG A 154 0.56 21.99 12.32
CA ARG A 154 -0.39 21.63 13.39
C ARG A 154 -0.91 20.20 13.30
N ASP A 155 -0.92 19.64 12.09
CA ASP A 155 -1.39 18.29 11.83
C ASP A 155 -0.65 17.77 10.60
N PRO A 156 0.40 16.96 10.80
CA PRO A 156 1.23 16.48 9.71
C PRO A 156 0.58 15.32 8.94
N GLY A 157 -0.62 14.87 9.32
CA GLY A 157 -1.29 13.72 8.70
C GLY A 157 -0.45 12.45 8.74
N ILE A 158 -0.59 11.61 7.72
CA ILE A 158 0.19 10.36 7.55
C ILE A 158 1.70 10.62 7.52
N VAL A 159 2.15 11.76 6.97
CA VAL A 159 3.59 12.11 6.92
C VAL A 159 4.18 12.21 8.33
N GLY A 160 3.38 12.59 9.33
CA GLY A 160 3.83 12.67 10.72
C GLY A 160 4.24 11.33 11.33
N LEU A 161 3.82 10.20 10.76
CA LEU A 161 4.23 8.87 11.25
C LEU A 161 5.74 8.64 11.18
N LEU A 162 6.46 9.40 10.32
CA LEU A 162 7.93 9.30 10.22
C LEU A 162 8.64 9.69 11.52
N THR A 163 8.00 10.52 12.35
CA THR A 163 8.58 11.08 13.58
C THR A 163 7.60 11.03 14.75
N SER A 164 6.58 10.17 14.70
CA SER A 164 5.59 10.07 15.78
C SER A 164 6.16 9.31 16.98
N ASP A 165 6.01 9.89 18.18
CA ASP A 165 6.37 9.26 19.46
C ASP A 165 5.29 8.28 19.96
N LYS A 166 4.16 8.16 19.26
CA LYS A 166 3.05 7.26 19.62
C LYS A 166 3.09 5.93 18.88
N ILE A 167 4.12 5.69 18.09
CA ILE A 167 4.38 4.38 17.48
C ILE A 167 4.76 3.40 18.59
N PRO A 168 4.10 2.23 18.71
CA PRO A 168 4.40 1.27 19.76
C PRO A 168 5.86 0.83 19.74
N ALA A 169 6.48 0.66 20.92
CA ALA A 169 7.85 0.18 21.03
C ALA A 169 8.04 -1.14 20.27
N GLY A 170 9.16 -1.27 19.54
CA GLY A 170 9.44 -2.43 18.69
C GLY A 170 8.66 -2.48 17.38
N ARG A 171 7.72 -1.54 17.14
CA ARG A 171 7.05 -1.37 15.84
C ARG A 171 7.86 -0.39 14.98
N ARG A 172 8.00 -0.71 13.70
CA ARG A 172 8.56 0.20 12.71
C ARG A 172 7.54 0.44 11.60
N VAL A 173 7.42 1.70 11.19
CA VAL A 173 6.63 2.09 10.02
C VAL A 173 7.56 2.23 8.83
N PHE A 174 7.34 1.42 7.82
CA PHE A 174 8.05 1.49 6.55
C PHE A 174 7.34 2.43 5.57
N TYR A 175 8.03 2.93 4.55
CA TYR A 175 7.39 3.78 3.54
C TYR A 175 7.95 3.59 2.12
N GLY A 176 7.07 3.43 1.15
CA GLY A 176 7.40 3.49 -0.27
C GLY A 176 7.63 4.92 -0.74
N MET A 177 8.48 5.13 -1.73
CA MET A 177 8.64 6.44 -2.41
C MET A 177 8.87 6.23 -3.90
N ILE A 178 8.35 7.14 -4.72
CA ILE A 178 8.61 7.17 -6.17
C ILE A 178 9.74 8.17 -6.43
N SER A 179 10.92 7.66 -6.79
CA SER A 179 12.15 8.48 -6.92
C SER A 179 12.51 8.80 -8.37
N ASP A 180 11.52 9.21 -9.17
CA ASP A 180 11.70 9.59 -10.59
C ASP A 180 11.97 11.09 -10.80
N GLY A 181 11.90 11.90 -9.74
CA GLY A 181 12.05 13.36 -9.78
C GLY A 181 10.81 14.11 -10.27
N ILE A 182 9.75 13.40 -10.68
CA ILE A 182 8.47 13.96 -11.12
C ILE A 182 7.43 13.84 -10.01
N HIS A 183 7.21 12.63 -9.50
CA HIS A 183 6.26 12.37 -8.41
C HIS A 183 6.75 12.93 -7.08
N THR A 184 8.07 12.98 -6.88
CA THR A 184 8.64 13.45 -5.63
C THR A 184 9.90 14.26 -5.90
N ASN A 185 9.88 15.51 -5.43
CA ASN A 185 11.05 16.37 -5.48
C ASN A 185 12.23 15.73 -4.72
N PRO A 186 13.47 15.77 -5.25
CA PRO A 186 14.64 15.22 -4.55
C PRO A 186 14.86 15.76 -3.13
N ALA A 187 14.44 16.99 -2.83
CA ALA A 187 14.48 17.53 -1.47
C ALA A 187 13.55 16.77 -0.52
N ALA A 188 12.34 16.41 -0.97
CA ALA A 188 11.39 15.62 -0.18
C ALA A 188 11.90 14.20 0.07
N LEU A 189 12.54 13.56 -0.92
CA LEU A 189 13.23 12.26 -0.74
C LEU A 189 14.26 12.34 0.41
N ARG A 190 15.07 13.40 0.44
CA ARG A 190 16.08 13.61 1.49
C ARG A 190 15.47 13.93 2.85
N ILE A 191 14.37 14.69 2.89
CA ILE A 191 13.64 14.97 4.13
C ILE A 191 13.14 13.67 4.75
N ALA A 192 12.44 12.84 3.98
CA ALA A 192 11.93 11.56 4.46
C ALA A 192 13.05 10.66 4.97
N HIS A 193 14.14 10.52 4.18
CA HIS A 193 15.29 9.71 4.59
C HIS A 193 15.98 10.20 5.86
N ARG A 194 16.11 11.52 6.07
CA ARG A 194 16.72 12.06 7.29
C ARG A 194 15.80 11.92 8.51
N ALA A 195 14.50 12.08 8.32
CA ALA A 195 13.51 11.93 9.38
C ALA A 195 13.40 10.48 9.86
N HIS A 196 13.40 9.51 8.93
CA HIS A 196 13.22 8.11 9.26
C HIS A 196 14.10 7.16 8.42
N PRO A 197 15.44 7.20 8.60
CA PRO A 197 16.39 6.50 7.72
C PRO A 197 16.21 4.98 7.74
N SER A 198 15.75 4.45 8.87
CA SER A 198 15.63 3.03 9.13
C SER A 198 14.28 2.45 8.66
N GLY A 199 13.30 3.30 8.30
CA GLY A 199 12.00 2.90 7.77
C GLY A 199 11.90 2.90 6.26
N LYS A 200 13.01 3.05 5.52
CA LYS A 200 12.99 2.99 4.06
C LYS A 200 13.12 1.55 3.52
N PRO A 201 12.07 0.93 2.99
CA PRO A 201 12.17 -0.17 2.05
C PRO A 201 12.61 0.36 0.68
N TYR A 202 13.48 -0.35 -0.03
CA TYR A 202 13.71 -0.06 -1.45
C TYR A 202 12.48 -0.51 -2.24
N GLN A 203 11.61 0.43 -2.63
CA GLN A 203 10.44 0.16 -3.49
C GLN A 203 10.59 0.94 -4.80
N ALA A 204 10.71 0.22 -5.92
CA ALA A 204 10.53 0.79 -7.24
C ALA A 204 9.05 0.64 -7.63
N HIS A 205 8.28 1.72 -7.62
CA HIS A 205 6.98 1.73 -8.29
C HIS A 205 7.22 1.79 -9.80
N ALA A 206 7.44 0.63 -10.42
CA ALA A 206 7.41 0.53 -11.87
C ALA A 206 5.96 0.33 -12.30
N VAL A 207 5.25 1.42 -12.55
CA VAL A 207 4.02 1.35 -13.36
C VAL A 207 4.48 1.13 -14.79
N SER A 208 4.02 0.07 -15.45
CA SER A 208 4.12 -0.02 -16.90
C SER A 208 3.52 1.27 -17.47
N PRO A 209 4.21 2.03 -18.33
CA PRO A 209 3.58 3.15 -19.02
C PRO A 209 2.53 2.56 -19.97
N ALA A 210 1.29 2.47 -19.49
CA ALA A 210 0.13 2.36 -20.35
C ALA A 210 -0.12 3.78 -20.86
N TRP A 211 0.43 4.05 -22.05
CA TRP A 211 -0.13 5.03 -22.97
C TRP A 211 -1.35 4.41 -23.63
#